data_AF-A0A524CRG5-F1
#
_entry.id   AF-A0A524CRG5-F1
#
_cell.length_a   1.000
_cell.length_b   1.000
_cell.length_c   1.000
_cell.angle_alpha   90.00
_cell.angle_beta   90.00
_cell.angle_gamma   90.00
#
_symmetry.space_group_name_H-M   'P 1'
#
loop_
_entity.id
_entity.type
_entity.pdbx_description
1 polymer ?
#
loop_
_entity_poly.entity_id
_entity_poly.type
_entity_poly.pdbx_seq_one_letter_code
_entity_poly.pdbx_strand_id
1 'polypeptide(L)'
;MNSENKRLYGFLLLVLVVSGTSIVVMVFLQNQNRPSTGPAVLVVGDSEANVTLSEMLGMPSVTRDGAYQNRLGNLGGNGTYRGVRVSTLVDLVGGMEPTDTLTAIASDGYNWTYAYSKVYPNTTYYDIQGDMVLAFEYNGQRVPEYQDGFRIMFLPEDGVYSNEDANETTDPNPPGAGPQCVSNVVRIEVNRQLEPSRQEDLMRLNRFHARRGSFFLVLAGGSLRRNDA
;
A
#
# COMPACT_ATOMS: atom_id res chain seq x y z
N MET A 1 43.58 20.65 -4.88
CA MET A 1 42.19 21.16 -4.88
C MET A 1 42.03 22.14 -3.72
N ASN A 2 41.99 23.44 -4.02
CA ASN A 2 42.04 24.50 -3.01
C ASN A 2 40.74 24.61 -2.21
N SER A 3 40.82 25.16 -0.99
CA SER A 3 39.71 25.25 -0.03
C SER A 3 38.49 25.97 -0.59
N GLU A 4 38.69 26.96 -1.46
CA GLU A 4 37.61 27.67 -2.16
C GLU A 4 36.86 26.75 -3.14
N ASN A 5 37.56 25.93 -3.92
CA ASN A 5 36.93 24.99 -4.85
C ASN A 5 36.13 23.91 -4.10
N LYS A 6 36.61 23.45 -2.94
CA LYS A 6 35.87 22.48 -2.11
C LYS A 6 34.54 23.05 -1.59
N ARG A 7 34.53 24.32 -1.18
CA ARG A 7 33.32 25.02 -0.72
C ARG A 7 32.34 25.25 -1.87
N LEU A 8 32.85 25.61 -3.04
CA LEU A 8 32.03 25.80 -4.25
C LEU A 8 31.36 24.50 -4.70
N TYR A 9 32.10 23.38 -4.77
CA TYR A 9 31.53 22.08 -5.14
C TYR A 9 30.56 21.55 -4.09
N GLY A 10 30.84 21.77 -2.80
CA GLY A 10 29.93 21.39 -1.72
C GLY A 10 28.59 22.13 -1.79
N PHE A 11 28.62 23.43 -2.10
CA PHE A 11 27.40 24.22 -2.31
C PHE A 11 26.63 23.77 -3.55
N LEU A 12 27.32 23.48 -4.65
CA LEU A 12 26.70 23.08 -5.92
C LEU A 12 26.01 21.71 -5.82
N LEU A 13 26.60 20.76 -5.08
CA LEU A 13 25.95 19.48 -4.77
C LEU A 13 24.70 19.65 -3.90
N LEU A 14 24.75 20.54 -2.91
CA LEU A 14 23.59 20.80 -2.04
C LEU A 14 22.43 21.41 -2.83
N VAL A 15 22.70 22.36 -3.73
CA VAL A 15 21.66 22.94 -4.60
C VAL A 15 21.08 21.91 -5.57
N LEU A 16 21.90 21.01 -6.13
CA LEU A 16 21.42 19.92 -7.00
C LEU A 16 20.50 18.93 -6.26
N VAL A 17 20.83 18.57 -5.03
CA VAL A 17 19.99 17.66 -4.20
C VAL A 17 18.68 18.34 -3.80
N VAL A 18 18.72 19.62 -3.39
CA VAL A 18 17.52 20.37 -2.98
C VAL A 18 16.60 20.65 -4.18
N SER A 19 17.16 21.01 -5.35
CA SER A 19 16.35 21.24 -6.55
C SER A 19 15.80 19.92 -7.13
N GLY A 20 16.59 18.85 -7.15
CA GLY A 20 16.15 17.53 -7.60
C GLY A 20 15.00 16.97 -6.75
N THR A 21 15.08 17.09 -5.42
CA THR A 21 14.01 16.65 -4.51
C THR A 21 12.74 17.51 -4.66
N SER A 22 12.89 18.83 -4.84
CA SER A 22 11.75 19.74 -5.04
C SER A 22 10.96 19.44 -6.32
N ILE A 23 11.63 19.09 -7.42
CA ILE A 23 10.96 18.74 -8.68
C ILE A 23 10.17 17.43 -8.54
N VAL A 24 10.72 16.43 -7.87
CA VAL A 24 10.02 15.16 -7.61
C VAL A 24 8.76 15.39 -6.78
N VAL A 25 8.85 16.20 -5.72
CA VAL A 25 7.69 16.57 -4.89
C VAL A 25 6.66 17.36 -5.71
N MET A 26 7.09 18.30 -6.56
CA MET A 26 6.17 19.12 -7.37
C MET A 26 5.47 18.32 -8.47
N VAL A 27 6.17 17.40 -9.14
CA VAL A 27 5.58 16.49 -10.15
C VAL A 27 4.58 15.54 -9.48
N PHE A 28 4.88 15.05 -8.27
CA PHE A 28 3.97 14.23 -7.48
C PHE A 28 2.70 15.00 -7.07
N LEU A 29 2.83 16.26 -6.66
CA LEU A 29 1.69 17.13 -6.32
C LEU A 29 0.83 17.52 -7.52
N GLN A 30 1.41 17.66 -8.72
CA GLN A 30 0.66 17.96 -9.94
C GLN A 30 -0.15 16.78 -10.47
N ASN A 31 0.23 15.55 -10.12
CA ASN A 31 -0.37 14.34 -10.68
C ASN A 31 -1.66 13.89 -9.99
N GLN A 32 -1.98 14.44 -8.82
CA GLN A 32 -3.17 14.11 -8.03
C GLN A 32 -4.50 14.55 -8.67
N ASN A 33 -4.48 15.48 -9.65
CA ASN A 33 -5.68 16.12 -10.22
C ASN A 33 -6.00 15.73 -11.67
N ARG A 34 -5.35 14.70 -12.23
CA ARG A 34 -5.73 14.18 -13.56
C ARG A 34 -6.74 13.05 -13.38
N PRO A 35 -7.89 13.07 -14.07
CA PRO A 35 -8.71 11.86 -14.16
C PRO A 35 -7.81 10.75 -14.74
N SER A 36 -7.64 9.66 -13.99
CA SER A 36 -6.77 8.56 -14.37
C SER A 36 -7.42 7.79 -15.53
N THR A 37 -7.07 8.17 -16.76
CA THR A 37 -7.48 7.43 -17.94
C THR A 37 -6.61 6.17 -18.05
N GLY A 38 -6.97 5.10 -17.35
CA GLY A 38 -6.28 3.81 -17.42
C GLY A 38 -6.41 2.95 -16.15
N PRO A 39 -5.94 1.69 -16.19
CA PRO A 39 -5.91 0.83 -15.01
C PRO A 39 -5.09 1.46 -13.88
N ALA A 40 -5.62 1.43 -12.66
CA ALA A 40 -5.00 2.01 -11.48
C ALA A 40 -5.31 1.19 -10.23
N VAL A 41 -4.48 1.37 -9.19
CA VAL A 41 -4.68 0.83 -7.85
C VAL A 41 -4.71 1.98 -6.85
N LEU A 42 -5.74 2.01 -6.00
CA LEU A 42 -5.82 2.97 -4.91
C LEU A 42 -4.93 2.53 -3.74
N VAL A 43 -3.92 3.32 -3.41
CA VAL A 43 -3.05 3.09 -2.25
C VAL A 43 -3.48 4.07 -1.14
N VAL A 44 -3.73 3.56 0.06
CA VAL A 44 -4.25 4.32 1.20
C VAL A 44 -3.34 4.15 2.41
N GLY A 45 -2.88 5.26 2.98
CA GLY A 45 -2.07 5.35 4.20
C GLY A 45 -2.35 6.64 4.96
N ASP A 46 -1.32 7.46 5.23
CA ASP A 46 -1.49 8.84 5.72
C ASP A 46 -2.19 9.75 4.71
N SER A 47 -1.97 9.46 3.44
CA SER A 47 -2.62 10.08 2.30
C SER A 47 -3.19 8.99 1.39
N GLU A 48 -3.94 9.42 0.38
CA GLU A 48 -4.42 8.53 -0.67
C GLU A 48 -3.70 8.85 -1.98
N ALA A 49 -3.34 7.81 -2.72
CA ALA A 49 -2.74 7.92 -4.04
C ALA A 49 -3.39 6.90 -4.98
N ASN A 50 -4.04 7.40 -6.04
CA ASN A 50 -4.54 6.54 -7.11
C ASN A 50 -3.42 6.30 -8.13
N VAL A 51 -2.67 5.20 -7.96
CA VAL A 51 -1.46 4.94 -8.74
C VAL A 51 -1.81 4.27 -10.06
N THR A 52 -1.51 4.93 -11.17
CA THR A 52 -1.86 4.45 -12.51
C THR A 52 -0.79 3.52 -13.09
N LEU A 53 -1.17 2.66 -14.04
CA LEU A 53 -0.19 1.86 -14.79
C LEU A 53 0.89 2.74 -15.44
N SER A 54 0.50 3.90 -15.98
CA SER A 54 1.46 4.83 -16.61
C SER A 54 2.51 5.32 -15.62
N GLU A 55 2.13 5.55 -14.36
CA GLU A 55 3.07 5.92 -13.29
C GLU A 55 3.96 4.74 -12.91
N MET A 56 3.37 3.54 -12.74
CA MET A 56 4.13 2.32 -12.40
C MET A 56 5.20 2.00 -13.44
N LEU A 57 4.93 2.28 -14.73
CA LEU A 57 5.92 2.10 -15.80
C LEU A 57 7.13 3.06 -15.68
N GLY A 58 6.96 4.20 -15.00
CA GLY A 58 8.03 5.15 -14.69
C GLY A 58 8.74 4.88 -13.36
N MET A 59 8.23 3.96 -12.54
CA MET A 59 8.83 3.57 -11.25
C MET A 59 9.89 2.47 -11.42
N PRO A 60 10.82 2.31 -10.46
CA PRO A 60 11.68 1.13 -10.40
C PRO A 60 10.83 -0.14 -10.35
N SER A 61 11.05 -1.03 -11.33
CA SER A 61 10.34 -2.31 -11.42
C SER A 61 11.31 -3.48 -11.33
N VAL A 62 10.83 -4.59 -10.80
CA VAL A 62 11.53 -5.88 -10.76
C VAL A 62 10.93 -6.76 -11.85
N THR A 63 11.79 -7.41 -12.64
CA THR A 63 11.40 -8.45 -13.59
C THR A 63 12.08 -9.75 -13.19
N ARG A 64 11.31 -10.80 -12.90
CA ARG A 64 11.83 -12.12 -12.51
C ARG A 64 10.82 -13.21 -12.84
N ASP A 65 11.31 -14.42 -13.06
CA ASP A 65 10.45 -15.60 -13.08
C ASP A 65 9.88 -15.85 -11.68
N GLY A 66 8.62 -16.26 -11.62
CA GLY A 66 7.92 -16.53 -10.38
C GLY A 66 6.90 -17.63 -10.56
N ALA A 67 6.62 -18.33 -9.47
CA ALA A 67 5.53 -19.27 -9.29
C ALA A 67 5.16 -19.29 -7.81
N TYR A 68 3.99 -19.84 -7.48
CA TYR A 68 3.59 -20.05 -6.09
C TYR A 68 2.94 -21.42 -5.89
N GLN A 69 3.08 -21.99 -4.70
CA GLN A 69 2.36 -23.22 -4.36
C GLN A 69 0.94 -22.93 -3.88
N ASN A 70 -0.02 -23.72 -4.35
CA ASN A 70 -1.33 -23.79 -3.70
C ASN A 70 -1.26 -24.63 -2.42
N ARG A 71 -2.37 -24.70 -1.68
CA ARG A 71 -2.46 -25.44 -0.41
C ARG A 71 -2.14 -26.95 -0.54
N LEU A 72 -2.27 -27.51 -1.74
CA LEU A 72 -1.95 -28.92 -2.02
C LEU A 72 -0.51 -29.14 -2.50
N GLY A 73 0.31 -28.08 -2.56
CA GLY A 73 1.69 -28.12 -3.03
C GLY A 73 1.85 -28.07 -4.55
N ASN A 74 0.78 -27.90 -5.31
CA ASN A 74 0.88 -27.74 -6.76
C ASN A 74 1.30 -26.32 -7.12
N LEU A 75 2.17 -26.18 -8.12
CA LEU A 75 2.60 -24.89 -8.63
C LEU A 75 1.50 -24.22 -9.45
N GLY A 76 1.31 -22.92 -9.23
CA GLY A 76 0.48 -22.03 -10.02
C GLY A 76 1.24 -20.76 -10.39
N GLY A 77 0.76 -20.06 -11.41
CA GLY A 77 1.34 -18.78 -11.84
C GLY A 77 2.76 -18.85 -12.39
N ASN A 78 3.22 -19.99 -12.92
CA ASN A 78 4.58 -20.07 -13.45
C ASN A 78 4.77 -19.18 -14.68
N GLY A 79 5.60 -18.14 -14.56
CA GLY A 79 5.98 -17.28 -15.68
C GLY A 79 6.84 -16.10 -15.25
N THR A 80 7.14 -15.22 -16.20
CA THR A 80 7.93 -14.01 -15.97
C THR A 80 7.01 -12.88 -15.54
N TYR A 81 7.23 -12.36 -14.33
CA TYR A 81 6.51 -11.23 -13.78
C TYR A 81 7.32 -9.95 -13.89
N ARG A 82 6.63 -8.83 -14.11
CA ARG A 82 7.21 -7.50 -13.92
C ARG A 82 6.26 -6.61 -13.12
N GLY A 83 6.80 -5.96 -12.09
CA GLY A 83 6.02 -5.20 -11.11
C GLY A 83 6.82 -4.17 -10.34
N VAL A 84 6.12 -3.27 -9.65
CA VAL A 84 6.71 -2.32 -8.69
C VAL A 84 6.70 -2.96 -7.30
N ARG A 85 7.74 -2.72 -6.49
CA ARG A 85 7.75 -3.18 -5.10
C ARG A 85 6.58 -2.59 -4.31
N VAL A 86 5.91 -3.41 -3.51
CA VAL A 86 4.79 -2.95 -2.68
C VAL A 86 5.24 -1.88 -1.69
N SER A 87 6.41 -2.05 -1.07
CA SER A 87 7.03 -1.02 -0.20
C SER A 87 7.14 0.34 -0.90
N THR A 88 7.61 0.36 -2.14
CA THR A 88 7.72 1.61 -2.93
C THR A 88 6.37 2.28 -3.14
N LEU A 89 5.29 1.53 -3.36
CA LEU A 89 3.94 2.09 -3.50
C LEU A 89 3.42 2.65 -2.18
N VAL A 90 3.68 1.94 -1.08
CA VAL A 90 3.24 2.31 0.27
C VAL A 90 4.00 3.53 0.80
N ASP A 91 5.28 3.66 0.46
CA ASP A 91 6.10 4.84 0.79
C ASP A 91 5.52 6.14 0.20
N LEU A 92 4.75 6.07 -0.89
CA LEU A 92 4.07 7.24 -1.48
C LEU A 92 2.98 7.82 -0.57
N VAL A 93 2.45 7.00 0.34
CA VAL A 93 1.35 7.36 1.25
C VAL A 93 1.77 7.37 2.71
N GLY A 94 3.06 7.59 2.97
CA GLY A 94 3.61 7.73 4.32
C GLY A 94 4.25 6.47 4.90
N GLY A 95 4.32 5.37 4.15
CA GLY A 95 4.98 4.14 4.59
C GLY A 95 4.19 3.37 5.65
N MET A 96 4.87 2.44 6.32
CA MET A 96 4.34 1.64 7.43
C MET A 96 5.28 1.69 8.63
N GLU A 97 4.71 1.56 9.83
CA GLU A 97 5.45 1.26 11.05
C GLU A 97 5.46 -0.25 11.35
N PRO A 98 6.39 -0.77 12.17
CA PRO A 98 6.46 -2.20 12.49
C PRO A 98 5.20 -2.84 13.09
N THR A 99 4.33 -2.03 13.69
CA THR A 99 3.03 -2.46 14.26
C THR A 99 1.89 -2.40 13.25
N ASP A 100 2.10 -1.80 12.09
CA ASP A 100 1.09 -1.68 11.04
C ASP A 100 0.96 -2.98 10.26
N THR A 101 -0.19 -3.12 9.60
CA THR A 101 -0.44 -4.18 8.63
C THR A 101 -0.87 -3.59 7.30
N LEU A 102 -0.71 -4.34 6.23
CA LEU A 102 -1.15 -3.95 4.89
C LEU A 102 -2.22 -4.91 4.40
N THR A 103 -3.36 -4.42 3.91
CA THR A 103 -4.38 -5.25 3.26
C THR A 103 -4.40 -4.97 1.76
N ALA A 104 -4.17 -6.00 0.95
CA ALA A 104 -4.45 -5.96 -0.48
C ALA A 104 -5.88 -6.44 -0.74
N ILE A 105 -6.64 -5.70 -1.54
CA ILE A 105 -8.05 -5.94 -1.81
C ILE A 105 -8.25 -6.07 -3.32
N ALA A 106 -8.83 -7.18 -3.73
CA ALA A 106 -9.15 -7.49 -5.11
C ALA A 106 -10.53 -6.95 -5.52
N SER A 107 -10.76 -6.81 -6.84
CA SER A 107 -12.03 -6.34 -7.40
C SER A 107 -13.23 -7.23 -7.08
N ASP A 108 -13.00 -8.51 -6.78
CA ASP A 108 -14.02 -9.49 -6.40
C ASP A 108 -14.29 -9.52 -4.89
N GLY A 109 -13.63 -8.66 -4.11
CA GLY A 109 -13.75 -8.57 -2.66
C GLY A 109 -12.82 -9.51 -1.89
N TYR A 110 -12.07 -10.39 -2.56
CA TYR A 110 -11.01 -11.14 -1.91
C TYR A 110 -9.97 -10.18 -1.34
N ASN A 111 -9.48 -10.47 -0.13
CA ASN A 111 -8.44 -9.67 0.49
C ASN A 111 -7.47 -10.54 1.26
N TRP A 112 -6.25 -10.00 1.42
CA TRP A 112 -5.22 -10.61 2.24
C TRP A 112 -4.48 -9.54 3.04
N THR A 113 -4.19 -9.83 4.31
CA THR A 113 -3.47 -8.92 5.19
C THR A 113 -2.07 -9.44 5.46
N TYR A 114 -1.09 -8.55 5.34
CA TYR A 114 0.34 -8.82 5.48
C TYR A 114 0.88 -8.02 6.67
N ALA A 115 1.80 -8.64 7.41
CA ALA A 115 2.58 -7.94 8.42
C ALA A 115 3.60 -6.99 7.77
N TYR A 116 4.05 -5.99 8.54
CA TYR A 116 5.14 -5.08 8.13
C TYR A 116 6.34 -5.82 7.51
N SER A 117 6.78 -6.92 8.13
CA SER A 117 7.95 -7.70 7.70
C SER A 117 7.79 -8.38 6.33
N LYS A 118 6.57 -8.52 5.82
CA LYS A 118 6.33 -9.00 4.44
C LYS A 118 6.62 -7.91 3.42
N VAL A 119 6.27 -6.66 3.75
CA VAL A 119 6.38 -5.50 2.86
C VAL A 119 7.79 -4.91 2.93
N TYR A 120 8.36 -4.84 4.14
CA TYR A 120 9.71 -4.38 4.45
C TYR A 120 10.52 -5.51 5.10
N PRO A 121 10.90 -6.54 4.33
CA PRO A 121 11.62 -7.69 4.89
C PRO A 121 13.02 -7.29 5.35
N ASN A 122 13.46 -7.92 6.45
CA ASN A 122 14.88 -7.97 6.78
C ASN A 122 15.60 -8.93 5.83
N THR A 123 16.94 -9.03 5.94
CA THR A 123 17.74 -9.91 5.06
C THR A 123 17.25 -11.36 5.09
N THR A 124 17.00 -11.93 6.28
CA THR A 124 16.54 -13.32 6.41
C THR A 124 15.23 -13.57 5.68
N TYR A 125 14.23 -12.70 5.84
CA TYR A 125 12.94 -12.86 5.17
C TYR A 125 13.07 -12.59 3.67
N TYR A 126 13.88 -11.61 3.28
CA TYR A 126 14.11 -11.28 1.88
C TYR A 126 14.78 -12.43 1.13
N ASP A 127 15.75 -13.11 1.73
CA ASP A 127 16.43 -14.26 1.13
C ASP A 127 15.46 -15.43 0.87
N ILE A 128 14.35 -15.51 1.64
CA ILE A 128 13.33 -16.56 1.52
C ILE A 128 12.20 -16.17 0.55
N GLN A 129 11.58 -14.99 0.71
CA GLN A 129 10.40 -14.61 -0.10
C GLN A 129 10.76 -13.77 -1.35
N GLY A 130 11.95 -13.17 -1.36
CA GLY A 130 12.37 -12.18 -2.35
C GLY A 130 11.56 -10.87 -2.35
N ASP A 131 11.43 -10.29 -3.53
CA ASP A 131 10.72 -9.03 -3.72
C ASP A 131 9.20 -9.26 -3.65
N MET A 132 8.51 -8.57 -2.75
CA MET A 132 7.05 -8.44 -2.78
C MET A 132 6.67 -7.34 -3.77
N VAL A 133 6.04 -7.70 -4.88
CA VAL A 133 5.69 -6.78 -5.97
C VAL A 133 4.19 -6.74 -6.22
N LEU A 134 3.71 -5.58 -6.66
CA LEU A 134 2.48 -5.46 -7.42
C LEU A 134 2.84 -5.63 -8.90
N ALA A 135 2.68 -6.83 -9.42
CA ALA A 135 2.87 -7.16 -10.82
C ALA A 135 1.80 -6.48 -11.67
N PHE A 136 2.25 -5.82 -12.73
CA PHE A 136 1.39 -5.21 -13.76
C PHE A 136 1.60 -5.86 -15.13
N GLU A 137 2.55 -6.79 -15.24
CA GLU A 137 2.89 -7.52 -16.47
C GLU A 137 3.23 -8.97 -16.14
N TYR A 138 2.74 -9.89 -16.96
CA TYR A 138 2.99 -11.33 -16.88
C TYR A 138 3.17 -11.91 -18.28
N ASN A 139 4.30 -12.57 -18.53
CA ASN A 139 4.66 -13.15 -19.83
C ASN A 139 4.49 -12.15 -20.99
N GLY A 140 4.86 -10.88 -20.78
CA GLY A 140 4.77 -9.81 -21.76
C GLY A 140 3.38 -9.21 -21.96
N GLN A 141 2.34 -9.75 -21.30
CA GLN A 141 1.01 -9.15 -21.27
C GLN A 141 0.91 -8.18 -20.10
N ARG A 142 0.48 -6.94 -20.35
CA ARG A 142 0.30 -5.90 -19.33
C ARG A 142 -1.16 -5.79 -18.94
N VAL A 143 -1.47 -5.24 -17.78
CA VAL A 143 -2.84 -4.81 -17.46
C VAL A 143 -3.28 -3.77 -18.52
N PRO A 144 -4.48 -3.89 -19.13
CA PRO A 144 -5.58 -4.80 -18.80
C PRO A 144 -5.59 -6.15 -19.55
N GLU A 145 -4.67 -6.40 -20.49
CA GLU A 145 -4.58 -7.69 -21.20
C GLU A 145 -4.14 -8.86 -20.31
N TYR A 146 -3.39 -8.57 -19.25
CA TYR A 146 -3.06 -9.53 -18.21
C TYR A 146 -4.32 -9.90 -17.41
N GLN A 147 -4.81 -11.13 -17.59
CA GLN A 147 -6.12 -11.57 -17.08
C GLN A 147 -6.27 -11.52 -15.55
N ASP A 148 -5.17 -11.67 -14.81
CA ASP A 148 -5.19 -11.54 -13.35
C ASP A 148 -5.08 -10.08 -12.88
N GLY A 149 -5.08 -9.11 -13.80
CA GLY A 149 -4.98 -7.70 -13.48
C GLY A 149 -3.68 -7.35 -12.73
N PHE A 150 -3.75 -6.35 -11.85
CA PHE A 150 -2.66 -6.10 -10.92
C PHE A 150 -2.61 -7.22 -9.88
N ARG A 151 -1.44 -7.78 -9.63
CA ARG A 151 -1.30 -8.98 -8.82
C ARG A 151 -0.18 -8.86 -7.78
N ILE A 152 -0.46 -9.22 -6.53
CA ILE A 152 0.61 -9.42 -5.55
C ILE A 152 1.39 -10.69 -5.89
N MET A 153 2.70 -10.57 -5.96
CA MET A 153 3.62 -11.69 -6.12
C MET A 153 4.82 -11.55 -5.19
N PHE A 154 5.30 -12.69 -4.70
CA PHE A 154 6.61 -12.84 -4.05
C PHE A 154 7.54 -13.49 -5.06
N LEU A 155 8.72 -12.91 -5.26
CA LEU A 155 9.67 -13.32 -6.29
C LEU A 155 10.99 -13.75 -5.64
N PRO A 156 11.07 -14.93 -5.01
CA PRO A 156 12.32 -15.45 -4.46
C PRO A 156 13.35 -15.75 -5.55
N GLU A 157 14.62 -15.94 -5.16
CA GLU A 157 15.72 -16.17 -6.12
C GLU A 157 15.59 -17.51 -6.85
N ASP A 158 15.02 -18.52 -6.19
CA ASP A 158 14.75 -19.85 -6.77
C ASP A 158 13.53 -19.87 -7.70
N GLY A 159 12.80 -18.75 -7.80
CA GLY A 159 11.64 -18.55 -8.66
C GLY A 159 10.34 -19.17 -8.13
N VAL A 160 10.32 -19.76 -6.94
CA VAL A 160 9.12 -20.42 -6.40
C VAL A 160 8.81 -19.94 -4.99
N TYR A 161 7.69 -19.23 -4.80
CA TYR A 161 7.17 -18.96 -3.47
C TYR A 161 6.38 -20.17 -2.95
N SER A 162 7.07 -21.03 -2.22
CA SER A 162 6.56 -22.29 -1.69
C SER A 162 5.77 -22.13 -0.39
N ASN A 163 5.05 -23.17 0.02
CA ASN A 163 4.37 -23.18 1.31
C ASN A 163 5.36 -23.15 2.49
N GLU A 164 6.60 -23.62 2.30
CA GLU A 164 7.66 -23.52 3.30
C GLU A 164 8.09 -22.06 3.47
N ASP A 165 8.39 -21.38 2.36
CA ASP A 165 8.72 -19.94 2.37
C ASP A 165 7.62 -19.12 3.01
N ALA A 166 6.35 -19.47 2.72
CA ALA A 166 5.19 -18.83 3.30
C ALA A 166 5.11 -19.00 4.83
N ASN A 167 5.41 -20.19 5.35
CA ASN A 167 5.44 -20.46 6.78
C ASN A 167 6.62 -19.78 7.47
N GLU A 168 7.79 -19.73 6.83
CA GLU A 168 8.99 -19.12 7.44
C GLU A 168 8.91 -17.59 7.49
N THR A 169 8.15 -16.99 6.57
CA THR A 169 8.07 -15.53 6.42
C THR A 169 6.78 -14.91 6.96
N THR A 170 5.88 -15.71 7.54
CA THR A 170 4.56 -15.25 8.00
C THR A 170 4.19 -15.89 9.33
N ASP A 171 3.88 -15.06 10.33
CA ASP A 171 3.44 -15.49 11.66
C ASP A 171 2.06 -14.90 11.98
N PRO A 172 1.04 -15.72 12.31
CA PRO A 172 1.06 -17.19 12.31
C PRO A 172 1.14 -17.78 10.90
N ASN A 173 1.51 -19.06 10.83
CA ASN A 173 1.60 -19.78 9.57
C ASN A 173 0.32 -19.61 8.73
N PRO A 174 0.46 -19.23 7.45
CA PRO A 174 -0.66 -19.02 6.56
C PRO A 174 -1.22 -20.36 6.07
N PRO A 175 -2.45 -20.39 5.52
CA PRO A 175 -3.03 -21.57 4.90
C PRO A 175 -2.29 -22.06 3.64
N GLY A 176 -1.35 -21.25 3.12
CA GLY A 176 -0.47 -21.56 1.99
C GLY A 176 0.13 -20.29 1.38
N ALA A 177 1.02 -20.47 0.41
CA ALA A 177 1.61 -19.37 -0.36
C ALA A 177 0.60 -18.71 -1.30
N GLY A 178 -0.11 -19.52 -2.10
CA GLY A 178 -1.03 -19.02 -3.14
C GLY A 178 -2.10 -18.03 -2.68
N PRO A 179 -2.78 -18.21 -1.54
CA PRO A 179 -3.72 -17.22 -1.00
C PRO A 179 -3.13 -15.83 -0.79
N GLN A 180 -1.82 -15.72 -0.58
CA GLN A 180 -1.11 -14.45 -0.39
C GLN A 180 -0.80 -13.75 -1.73
N CYS A 181 -0.89 -14.45 -2.86
CA CYS A 181 -0.61 -13.89 -4.20
C CYS A 181 -1.91 -13.37 -4.84
N VAL A 182 -2.50 -12.33 -4.23
CA VAL A 182 -3.80 -11.73 -4.56
C VAL A 182 -3.84 -11.23 -6.01
N SER A 183 -4.75 -11.75 -6.84
CA SER A 183 -5.03 -11.25 -8.19
C SER A 183 -6.05 -10.11 -8.18
N ASN A 184 -6.13 -9.36 -9.27
CA ASN A 184 -7.08 -8.29 -9.52
C ASN A 184 -7.12 -7.22 -8.41
N VAL A 185 -5.95 -6.89 -7.86
CA VAL A 185 -5.81 -5.88 -6.81
C VAL A 185 -6.29 -4.53 -7.33
N VAL A 186 -7.24 -3.94 -6.61
CA VAL A 186 -7.76 -2.59 -6.89
C VAL A 186 -7.44 -1.61 -5.77
N ARG A 187 -7.12 -2.10 -4.58
CA ARG A 187 -6.81 -1.27 -3.42
C ARG A 187 -5.74 -1.92 -2.53
N ILE A 188 -4.83 -1.10 -2.03
CA ILE A 188 -3.82 -1.43 -1.02
C ILE A 188 -4.02 -0.46 0.14
N GLU A 189 -4.21 -0.98 1.36
CA GLU A 189 -4.54 -0.18 2.53
C GLU A 189 -3.59 -0.49 3.68
N VAL A 190 -2.94 0.53 4.24
CA VAL A 190 -2.15 0.43 5.46
C VAL A 190 -3.07 0.60 6.66
N ASN A 191 -3.24 -0.46 7.45
CA ASN A 191 -4.00 -0.44 8.68
C ASN A 191 -3.08 -0.14 9.85
N ARG A 192 -3.23 1.06 10.41
CA ARG A 192 -2.45 1.47 11.56
C ARG A 192 -3.02 0.93 12.85
N GLN A 193 -2.18 0.30 13.66
CA GLN A 193 -2.56 0.05 15.05
C GLN A 193 -2.48 1.36 15.83
N LEU A 194 -3.63 1.82 16.33
CA LEU A 194 -3.66 2.97 17.22
C LEU A 194 -2.95 2.59 18.53
N GLU A 195 -1.88 3.31 18.87
CA GLU A 195 -1.24 3.22 20.18
C GLU A 195 -2.28 3.31 21.31
N PRO A 196 -2.17 2.51 22.40
CA PRO A 196 -3.15 2.48 23.48
C PRO A 196 -3.47 3.87 24.08
N SER A 197 -2.46 4.74 24.17
CA SER A 197 -2.62 6.12 24.64
C SER A 197 -3.50 6.97 23.72
N ARG A 198 -3.34 6.81 22.40
CA ARG A 198 -4.17 7.49 21.39
C ARG A 198 -5.59 6.96 21.38
N GLN A 199 -5.78 5.67 21.62
CA GLN A 199 -7.10 5.06 21.80
C GLN A 199 -7.81 5.63 23.03
N GLU A 200 -7.10 5.77 24.17
CA GLU A 200 -7.65 6.40 25.35
C GLU A 200 -8.04 7.87 25.11
N ASP A 201 -7.20 8.63 24.41
CA ASP A 201 -7.49 10.03 24.10
C ASP A 201 -8.69 10.18 23.15
N LEU A 202 -8.80 9.33 22.13
CA LEU A 202 -9.98 9.27 21.25
C LEU A 202 -11.25 8.83 22.01
N MET A 203 -11.13 7.87 22.93
CA MET A 203 -12.24 7.49 23.82
C MET A 203 -12.63 8.60 24.79
N ARG A 204 -11.68 9.42 25.26
CA ARG A 204 -11.95 10.60 26.09
C ARG A 204 -12.62 11.70 25.27
N LEU A 205 -12.17 11.94 24.04
CA LEU A 205 -12.74 12.93 23.13
C LEU A 205 -14.20 12.55 22.75
N ASN A 206 -14.45 11.29 22.40
CA ASN A 206 -15.80 10.81 22.11
C ASN A 206 -16.74 10.88 23.33
N ARG A 207 -16.23 10.58 24.53
CA ARG A 207 -17.01 10.78 25.78
C ARG A 207 -17.29 12.26 26.07
N PHE A 208 -16.38 13.16 25.71
CA PHE A 208 -16.58 14.59 25.85
C PHE A 208 -17.66 15.12 24.89
N HIS A 209 -17.67 14.66 23.65
CA HIS A 209 -18.72 14.99 22.68
C HIS A 209 -20.08 14.37 23.04
N ALA A 210 -20.10 13.12 23.53
CA ALA A 210 -21.33 12.47 24.01
C ALA A 210 -21.94 13.22 25.21
N ARG A 211 -21.13 13.78 26.11
CA ARG A 211 -21.60 14.61 27.24
C ARG A 211 -22.07 16.01 26.83
N ARG A 212 -21.56 16.57 25.72
CA ARG A 212 -22.00 17.86 25.18
C ARG A 212 -23.22 17.76 24.25
N GLY A 213 -23.57 16.56 23.78
CA GLY A 213 -24.73 16.30 22.92
C GLY A 213 -26.08 16.15 23.64
N SER A 214 -26.19 16.36 24.95
CA SER A 214 -27.44 16.22 25.73
C SER A 214 -28.03 17.53 26.27
N PHE A 215 -27.63 18.68 25.74
CA PHE A 215 -28.25 19.97 26.09
C PHE A 215 -28.72 20.71 24.85
N PHE A 216 -29.78 20.21 24.19
CA PHE A 216 -30.66 21.06 23.38
C PHE A 216 -32.02 20.38 23.19
N LEU A 217 -32.87 20.44 24.22
CA LEU A 217 -34.32 20.36 24.04
C LEU A 217 -35.05 21.04 25.21
N VAL A 218 -35.14 22.37 25.19
CA VAL A 218 -36.15 23.10 25.98
C VAL A 218 -36.72 24.23 25.13
N LEU A 219 -37.94 23.96 24.64
CA LEU A 219 -39.08 24.86 24.44
C LEU A 219 -38.93 26.05 23.48
N ALA A 220 -39.42 25.88 22.25
CA ALA A 220 -39.92 26.96 21.42
C ALA A 220 -41.19 26.53 20.66
N GLY A 221 -42.30 27.23 20.94
CA GLY A 221 -43.52 27.28 20.12
C GLY A 221 -44.45 26.07 20.26
N GLY A 222 -45.77 26.20 20.38
CA GLY A 222 -46.65 27.34 20.20
C GLY A 222 -48.08 26.78 20.14
N SER A 223 -48.97 27.42 20.90
CA SER A 223 -50.43 27.33 20.89
C SER A 223 -51.08 26.59 19.71
N LEU A 224 -51.66 25.42 19.97
CA LEU A 224 -52.77 24.87 19.18
C LEU A 224 -54.09 25.30 19.83
N ARG A 225 -54.75 26.28 19.21
CA ARG A 225 -56.18 26.57 19.46
C ARG A 225 -57.00 25.39 18.96
N ARG A 226 -57.79 24.80 19.86
CA ARG A 226 -59.01 24.05 19.49
C ARG A 226 -60.04 25.05 18.97
N ASN A 227 -60.53 24.84 17.76
CA ASN A 227 -61.87 25.27 17.39
C ASN A 227 -62.81 24.16 17.83
N ASP A 228 -63.57 24.43 18.88
CA ASP A 228 -64.80 23.68 19.18
C ASP A 228 -65.94 24.31 18.37
N ALA A 229 -66.99 23.51 18.15
CA ALA A 229 -68.31 23.98 17.73
C ALA A 229 -68.93 24.97 18.74
#